data_AF-A0A1C4ZPI6-F1
#
_entry.id   AF-A0A1C4ZPI6-F1
#
_cell.length_a   1.000
_cell.length_b   1.000
_cell.length_c   1.000
_cell.angle_alpha   90.00
_cell.angle_beta   90.00
_cell.angle_gamma   90.00
#
_symmetry.space_group_name_H-M   'P 1'
#
loop_
_entity.id
_entity.type
_entity.pdbx_description
1 polymer ?
#
loop_
_entity_poly.entity_id
_entity_poly.type
_entity_poly.pdbx_seq_one_letter_code
_entity_poly.pdbx_strand_id
1 'polypeptide(L)'
;MIPRLELELSDDLPADARYWMPPPDEVDFEGGTGIGFFQDVRLIINVAPDEAQQIAADEREILRIVDSLSPDGATFERLANLVEFYDPDDAESSGVGPAAFERLEQYLDEWSPLQGLELGVAGIAHALASVGCIPVASCRSHVAQYSWADRPVVYFAADEPHGRWLEPLVRQAGCGFAIDDERPDFLLLEAPSITEMTRLTAAILRESETGWPTWLSRTYEPVGLEVDYHVY
;
A
#
# COMPACT_ATOMS: atom_id res chain seq x y z
N MET A 1 -18.83 2.39 -6.87
CA MET A 1 -18.53 3.82 -6.76
C MET A 1 -17.38 4.00 -5.79
N ILE A 2 -16.17 4.16 -6.33
CA ILE A 2 -14.99 4.51 -5.54
C ILE A 2 -15.12 5.96 -5.03
N PRO A 3 -14.96 6.22 -3.71
CA PRO A 3 -14.93 7.58 -3.18
C PRO A 3 -13.81 8.43 -3.77
N ARG A 4 -14.09 9.73 -3.95
CA ARG A 4 -13.14 10.73 -4.45
C ARG A 4 -13.31 12.05 -3.72
N LEU A 5 -12.20 12.69 -3.39
CA LEU A 5 -12.14 14.04 -2.84
C LEU A 5 -11.63 15.05 -3.88
N GLU A 6 -11.95 16.33 -3.66
CA GLU A 6 -11.30 17.45 -4.33
C GLU A 6 -10.17 17.95 -3.43
N LEU A 7 -8.92 17.76 -3.86
CA LEU A 7 -7.73 18.09 -3.10
C LEU A 7 -6.75 18.86 -3.99
N GLU A 8 -6.08 19.85 -3.41
CA GLU A 8 -4.87 20.43 -3.99
C GLU A 8 -3.68 19.62 -3.48
N LEU A 9 -3.02 18.90 -4.39
CA LEU A 9 -1.88 18.05 -4.08
C LEU A 9 -0.60 18.68 -4.65
N SER A 10 0.51 18.53 -3.94
CA SER A 10 1.84 18.90 -4.46
C SER A 10 2.42 17.72 -5.24
N ASP A 11 2.70 17.90 -6.53
CA ASP A 11 3.35 16.89 -7.37
C ASP A 11 4.89 16.99 -7.35
N ASP A 12 5.43 18.01 -6.69
CA ASP A 12 6.85 18.21 -6.43
C ASP A 12 7.25 17.65 -5.06
N LEU A 13 8.49 17.15 -4.96
CA LEU A 13 9.06 16.73 -3.68
C LEU A 13 9.14 17.92 -2.70
N PRO A 14 8.74 17.73 -1.42
CA PRO A 14 8.84 18.77 -0.40
C PRO A 14 10.28 19.24 -0.22
N ALA A 15 10.48 20.56 -0.23
CA ALA A 15 11.83 21.17 -0.18
C ALA A 15 12.57 20.88 1.15
N ASP A 16 11.83 20.52 2.18
CA ASP A 16 12.25 20.20 3.54
C ASP A 16 12.22 18.70 3.84
N ALA A 17 11.97 17.84 2.84
CA ALA A 17 12.08 16.40 2.97
C ALA A 17 13.50 16.01 3.45
N ARG A 18 13.57 15.20 4.52
CA ARG A 18 14.85 14.78 5.10
C ARG A 18 15.49 13.58 4.41
N TYR A 19 14.68 12.79 3.70
CA TYR A 19 15.08 11.54 3.04
C TYR A 19 15.84 10.59 3.97
N TRP A 20 15.10 9.70 4.61
CA TRP A 20 15.69 8.72 5.51
C TRP A 20 15.37 7.30 5.05
N MET A 21 16.35 6.42 5.26
CA MET A 21 16.23 4.97 5.09
C MET A 21 16.77 4.31 6.35
N PRO A 22 16.00 3.42 7.01
CA PRO A 22 16.49 2.71 8.18
C PRO A 22 17.71 1.86 7.81
N PRO A 23 18.75 1.82 8.65
CA PRO A 23 19.81 0.85 8.50
C PRO A 23 19.28 -0.58 8.75
N PRO A 24 19.90 -1.62 8.18
CA PRO A 24 19.35 -3.00 8.25
C PRO A 24 19.16 -3.56 9.67
N ASP A 25 19.93 -3.06 10.65
CA ASP A 25 19.87 -3.45 12.05
C ASP A 25 18.77 -2.73 12.85
N GLU A 26 18.16 -1.68 12.31
CA GLU A 26 16.97 -1.01 12.88
C GLU A 26 15.65 -1.54 12.29
N VAL A 27 15.74 -2.44 11.31
CA VAL A 27 14.57 -3.09 10.70
C VAL A 27 14.24 -4.34 11.53
N ASP A 28 13.22 -4.24 12.39
CA ASP A 28 12.75 -5.33 13.24
C ASP A 28 11.90 -6.34 12.44
N PHE A 29 12.57 -7.34 11.86
CA PHE A 29 11.94 -8.42 11.09
C PHE A 29 10.99 -9.31 11.91
N GLU A 30 11.12 -9.33 13.24
CA GLU A 30 10.31 -10.18 14.13
C GLU A 30 9.00 -9.51 14.57
N GLY A 31 8.79 -8.23 14.23
CA GLY A 31 7.53 -7.53 14.42
C GLY A 31 7.19 -7.30 15.89
N GLY A 32 7.88 -6.35 16.54
CA GLY A 32 7.48 -5.91 17.89
C GLY A 32 7.68 -4.42 18.17
N THR A 33 8.62 -3.78 17.48
CA THR A 33 9.00 -2.38 17.77
C THR A 33 8.56 -1.41 16.67
N GLY A 34 8.39 -1.94 15.45
CA GLY A 34 8.09 -1.21 14.23
C GLY A 34 9.15 -0.17 13.84
N ILE A 35 8.83 0.74 12.91
CA ILE A 35 9.78 1.74 12.37
C ILE A 35 9.20 3.14 12.58
N GLY A 36 9.99 4.06 13.14
CA GLY A 36 9.62 5.48 13.26
C GLY A 36 8.31 5.74 14.01
N PHE A 37 8.13 5.12 15.19
CA PHE A 37 6.95 5.21 16.07
C PHE A 37 5.66 4.55 15.57
N PHE A 38 5.67 3.90 14.41
CA PHE A 38 4.57 3.01 14.02
C PHE A 38 4.76 1.67 14.73
N GLN A 39 3.82 1.27 15.59
CA GLN A 39 3.83 -0.02 16.30
C GLN A 39 3.04 -1.08 15.53
N ASP A 40 3.30 -2.36 15.79
CA ASP A 40 2.61 -3.51 15.17
C ASP A 40 2.66 -3.49 13.62
N VAL A 41 3.72 -2.93 13.05
CA VAL A 41 3.91 -2.82 11.60
C VAL A 41 4.44 -4.13 11.04
N ARG A 42 3.72 -4.71 10.08
CA ARG A 42 4.27 -5.74 9.20
C ARG A 42 5.22 -5.07 8.20
N LEU A 43 6.48 -5.47 8.22
CA LEU A 43 7.47 -4.98 7.25
C LEU A 43 7.20 -5.54 5.85
N ILE A 44 7.12 -4.63 4.88
CA ILE A 44 7.00 -4.96 3.46
C ILE A 44 8.28 -4.48 2.79
N ILE A 45 9.26 -5.37 2.70
CA ILE A 45 10.61 -5.10 2.18
C ILE A 45 11.07 -6.27 1.32
N ASN A 46 12.03 -6.03 0.42
CA ASN A 46 12.57 -7.05 -0.50
C ASN A 46 11.51 -7.76 -1.35
N VAL A 47 10.39 -7.09 -1.63
CA VAL A 47 9.31 -7.67 -2.45
C VAL A 47 9.84 -7.90 -3.87
N ALA A 48 9.67 -9.11 -4.39
CA ALA A 48 10.09 -9.41 -5.74
C ALA A 48 9.21 -8.66 -6.76
N PRO A 49 9.74 -8.18 -7.90
CA PRO A 49 8.93 -7.45 -8.88
C PRO A 49 7.70 -8.21 -9.38
N ASP A 50 7.82 -9.53 -9.57
CA ASP A 50 6.71 -10.41 -9.97
C ASP A 50 5.65 -10.57 -8.88
N GLU A 51 6.06 -10.64 -7.61
CA GLU A 51 5.15 -10.61 -6.48
C GLU A 51 4.36 -9.29 -6.42
N ALA A 52 5.05 -8.14 -6.52
CA ALA A 52 4.40 -6.83 -6.52
C ALA A 52 3.44 -6.67 -7.72
N GLN A 53 3.79 -7.23 -8.88
CA GLN A 53 2.92 -7.26 -10.05
C GLN A 53 1.66 -8.10 -9.82
N GLN A 54 1.79 -9.27 -9.20
CA GLN A 54 0.68 -10.16 -8.91
C GLN A 54 -0.31 -9.48 -7.94
N ILE A 55 0.19 -8.94 -6.83
CA ILE A 55 -0.64 -8.23 -5.83
C ILE A 55 -1.34 -7.02 -6.48
N ALA A 56 -0.62 -6.23 -7.29
CA ALA A 56 -1.21 -5.10 -7.99
C ALA A 56 -2.25 -5.52 -9.05
N ALA A 57 -2.13 -6.71 -9.63
CA ALA A 57 -3.11 -7.24 -10.58
C ALA A 57 -4.38 -7.72 -9.86
N ASP A 58 -4.21 -8.44 -8.75
CA ASP A 58 -5.32 -8.91 -7.90
C ASP A 58 -6.08 -7.73 -7.31
N GLU A 59 -5.38 -6.75 -6.74
CA GLU A 59 -5.97 -5.52 -6.20
C GLU A 59 -6.82 -4.78 -7.25
N ARG A 60 -6.31 -4.68 -8.49
CA ARG A 60 -7.04 -4.04 -9.61
C ARG A 60 -8.32 -4.79 -9.98
N GLU A 61 -8.27 -6.11 -10.01
CA GLU A 61 -9.44 -6.92 -10.36
C GLU A 61 -10.48 -6.89 -9.24
N ILE A 62 -10.05 -7.02 -7.98
CA ILE A 62 -10.91 -6.85 -6.80
C ILE A 62 -11.57 -5.46 -6.82
N LEU A 63 -10.78 -4.41 -7.01
CA LEU A 63 -11.28 -3.04 -7.06
C LEU A 63 -12.34 -2.85 -8.15
N ARG A 64 -12.14 -3.45 -9.33
CA ARG A 64 -13.11 -3.42 -10.43
C ARG A 64 -14.42 -4.13 -10.05
N ILE A 65 -14.34 -5.27 -9.36
CA ILE A 65 -15.51 -6.01 -8.91
C ILE A 65 -16.26 -5.21 -7.85
N VAL A 66 -15.57 -4.76 -6.81
CA VAL A 66 -16.10 -3.94 -5.72
C VAL A 66 -16.77 -2.68 -6.29
N ASP A 67 -16.07 -1.88 -7.11
CA ASP A 67 -16.61 -0.66 -7.68
C ASP A 67 -17.91 -0.92 -8.48
N SER A 68 -17.95 -2.00 -9.26
CA SER A 68 -19.13 -2.38 -10.06
C SER A 68 -20.34 -2.80 -9.22
N LEU A 69 -20.12 -3.23 -7.98
CA LEU A 69 -21.16 -3.68 -7.05
C LEU A 69 -21.60 -2.57 -6.08
N SER A 70 -20.83 -1.49 -5.97
CA SER A 70 -21.09 -0.42 -5.00
C SER A 70 -21.89 0.73 -5.64
N PRO A 71 -23.18 0.91 -5.31
CA PRO A 71 -23.93 2.09 -5.75
C PRO A 71 -23.48 3.38 -5.06
N ASP A 72 -22.84 3.29 -3.89
CA ASP A 72 -22.39 4.39 -3.06
C ASP A 72 -21.10 4.03 -2.28
N GLY A 73 -20.49 5.03 -1.64
CA GLY A 73 -19.27 4.85 -0.85
C GLY A 73 -19.46 3.95 0.38
N ALA A 74 -20.62 3.96 1.03
CA ALA A 74 -20.86 3.09 2.18
C ALA A 74 -20.89 1.61 1.78
N THR A 75 -21.46 1.29 0.62
CA THR A 75 -21.44 -0.06 0.06
C THR A 75 -20.06 -0.45 -0.46
N PHE A 76 -19.30 0.52 -0.99
CA PHE A 76 -17.89 0.33 -1.32
C PHE A 76 -17.12 -0.16 -0.10
N GLU A 77 -17.22 0.54 1.04
CA GLU A 77 -16.49 0.16 2.24
C GLU A 77 -16.88 -1.21 2.78
N ARG A 78 -18.18 -1.55 2.81
CA ARG A 78 -18.60 -2.89 3.27
C ARG A 78 -18.00 -4.01 2.41
N LEU A 79 -17.98 -3.81 1.09
CA LEU A 79 -17.42 -4.78 0.15
C LEU A 79 -15.88 -4.83 0.21
N ALA A 80 -15.22 -3.70 0.40
CA ALA A 80 -13.78 -3.66 0.60
C ALA A 80 -13.39 -4.37 1.90
N ASN A 81 -14.05 -4.04 3.02
CA ASN A 81 -13.82 -4.71 4.32
C ASN A 81 -14.03 -6.22 4.22
N LEU A 82 -15.03 -6.67 3.45
CA LEU A 82 -15.25 -8.10 3.24
C LEU A 82 -14.04 -8.80 2.62
N VAL A 83 -13.32 -8.16 1.69
CA VAL A 83 -12.14 -8.76 1.03
C VAL A 83 -10.86 -8.62 1.87
N GLU A 84 -10.81 -7.56 2.69
CA GLU A 84 -9.65 -7.25 3.54
C GLU A 84 -9.57 -8.13 4.77
N PHE A 85 -10.73 -8.37 5.39
CA PHE A 85 -10.85 -9.01 6.70
C PHE A 85 -11.92 -10.10 6.67
N TYR A 86 -11.95 -10.90 5.60
CA TYR A 86 -12.92 -11.98 5.48
C TYR A 86 -12.80 -12.94 6.67
N ASP A 87 -13.90 -13.06 7.41
CA ASP A 87 -14.07 -14.08 8.45
C ASP A 87 -15.23 -15.00 8.02
N PRO A 88 -14.96 -16.29 7.73
CA PRO A 88 -16.01 -17.23 7.33
C PRO A 88 -17.06 -17.45 8.43
N ASP A 89 -16.69 -17.28 9.70
CA ASP A 89 -17.61 -17.43 10.83
C ASP A 89 -18.50 -16.19 11.01
N ASP A 90 -18.13 -15.05 10.42
CA ASP A 90 -18.87 -13.78 10.50
C ASP A 90 -19.45 -13.31 9.14
N ALA A 91 -19.37 -14.16 8.11
CA ALA A 91 -19.77 -13.79 6.74
C ALA A 91 -21.23 -13.29 6.62
N GLU A 92 -22.15 -13.84 7.43
CA GLU A 92 -23.56 -13.42 7.46
C GLU A 92 -23.76 -12.00 8.04
N SER A 93 -22.84 -11.51 8.87
CA SER A 93 -22.95 -10.20 9.52
C SER A 93 -22.38 -9.05 8.67
N SER A 94 -21.60 -9.37 7.63
CA SER A 94 -20.98 -8.41 6.70
C SER A 94 -21.97 -7.46 6.02
N GLY A 95 -23.26 -7.82 5.99
CA GLY A 95 -24.30 -7.05 5.31
C GLY A 95 -24.13 -7.02 3.78
N VAL A 96 -23.34 -7.95 3.24
CA VAL A 96 -23.09 -8.12 1.82
C VAL A 96 -24.05 -9.15 1.24
N GLY A 97 -24.66 -8.83 0.08
CA GLY A 97 -25.64 -9.71 -0.56
C GLY A 97 -24.99 -10.92 -1.27
N PRO A 98 -25.73 -12.02 -1.48
CA PRO A 98 -25.19 -13.26 -2.08
C PRO A 98 -24.52 -13.08 -3.45
N ALA A 99 -25.05 -12.18 -4.29
CA ALA A 99 -24.47 -11.92 -5.61
C ALA A 99 -23.09 -11.23 -5.56
N ALA A 100 -22.79 -10.51 -4.48
CA ALA A 100 -21.48 -9.93 -4.27
C ALA A 100 -20.49 -10.99 -3.75
N PHE A 101 -20.94 -11.86 -2.85
CA PHE A 101 -20.17 -13.04 -2.40
C PHE A 101 -19.76 -13.92 -3.58
N GLU A 102 -20.69 -14.31 -4.45
CA GLU A 102 -20.40 -15.15 -5.62
C GLU A 102 -19.30 -14.55 -6.52
N ARG A 103 -19.27 -13.22 -6.66
CA ARG A 103 -18.27 -12.53 -7.50
C ARG A 103 -16.93 -12.34 -6.82
N LEU A 104 -16.91 -12.32 -5.50
CA LEU A 104 -15.69 -12.10 -4.70
C LEU A 104 -15.11 -13.41 -4.15
N GLU A 105 -15.83 -14.52 -4.21
CA GLU A 105 -15.50 -15.82 -3.59
C GLU A 105 -14.03 -16.22 -3.73
N GLN A 106 -13.46 -16.10 -4.94
CA GLN A 106 -12.05 -16.45 -5.20
C GLN A 106 -11.02 -15.59 -4.45
N TYR A 107 -11.43 -14.45 -3.91
CA TYR A 107 -10.61 -13.49 -3.14
C TYR A 107 -10.96 -13.47 -1.66
N LEU A 108 -11.99 -14.23 -1.24
CA LEU A 108 -12.39 -14.38 0.16
C LEU A 108 -11.63 -15.56 0.76
N ASP A 109 -10.41 -15.27 1.22
CA ASP A 109 -9.51 -16.24 1.86
C ASP A 109 -8.98 -15.65 3.16
N GLU A 110 -8.68 -16.51 4.13
CA GLU A 110 -8.10 -16.13 5.44
C GLU A 110 -6.79 -15.35 5.27
N TRP A 111 -6.05 -15.61 4.20
CA TRP A 111 -4.75 -14.99 3.96
C TRP A 111 -4.79 -13.73 3.10
N SER A 112 -5.96 -13.35 2.56
CA SER A 112 -6.26 -12.25 1.64
C SER A 112 -5.20 -12.00 0.53
N PRO A 113 -5.58 -11.91 -0.76
CA PRO A 113 -4.63 -11.55 -1.82
C PRO A 113 -3.95 -10.17 -1.62
N LEU A 114 -4.49 -9.34 -0.72
CA LEU A 114 -3.93 -8.05 -0.33
C LEU A 114 -2.91 -8.14 0.81
N GLN A 115 -2.57 -9.34 1.27
CA GLN A 115 -1.58 -9.61 2.32
C GLN A 115 -1.86 -8.85 3.63
N GLY A 116 -3.13 -8.73 4.02
CA GLY A 116 -3.55 -8.03 5.24
C GLY A 116 -3.50 -6.50 5.16
N LEU A 117 -3.38 -5.93 3.94
CA LEU A 117 -3.49 -4.49 3.69
C LEU A 117 -4.84 -4.14 3.08
N GLU A 118 -5.16 -2.85 3.14
CA GLU A 118 -6.42 -2.33 2.60
C GLU A 118 -6.40 -2.24 1.06
N LEU A 119 -7.55 -2.54 0.45
CA LEU A 119 -7.82 -2.40 -0.97
C LEU A 119 -7.58 -0.95 -1.41
N GLY A 120 -6.67 -0.79 -2.37
CA GLY A 120 -6.28 0.50 -2.95
C GLY A 120 -4.98 1.07 -2.39
N VAL A 121 -4.41 0.45 -1.34
CA VAL A 121 -3.08 0.78 -0.82
C VAL A 121 -2.12 -0.42 -0.76
N ALA A 122 -2.64 -1.65 -0.87
CA ALA A 122 -1.82 -2.86 -0.87
C ALA A 122 -0.85 -2.90 -2.05
N GLY A 123 -1.33 -2.62 -3.26
CA GLY A 123 -0.52 -2.66 -4.46
C GLY A 123 0.61 -1.62 -4.45
N ILE A 124 0.32 -0.40 -3.99
CA ILE A 124 1.32 0.68 -3.94
C ILE A 124 2.39 0.40 -2.87
N ALA A 125 2.03 -0.17 -1.72
CA ALA A 125 3.00 -0.58 -0.71
C ALA A 125 3.99 -1.61 -1.28
N HIS A 126 3.48 -2.65 -1.95
CA HIS A 126 4.34 -3.67 -2.55
C HIS A 126 5.14 -3.14 -3.75
N ALA A 127 4.59 -2.25 -4.56
CA ALA A 127 5.31 -1.60 -5.64
C ALA A 127 6.48 -0.76 -5.12
N LEU A 128 6.27 0.05 -4.08
CA LEU A 128 7.33 0.81 -3.41
C LEU A 128 8.43 -0.12 -2.84
N ALA A 129 8.02 -1.19 -2.16
CA ALA A 129 8.95 -2.17 -1.62
C ALA A 129 9.78 -2.88 -2.70
N SER A 130 9.18 -3.17 -3.86
CA SER A 130 9.87 -3.78 -5.00
C SER A 130 10.93 -2.90 -5.65
N VAL A 131 10.82 -1.58 -5.43
CA VAL A 131 11.80 -0.60 -5.88
C VAL A 131 12.64 -0.07 -4.71
N GLY A 132 12.76 -0.80 -3.61
CA GLY A 132 13.71 -0.48 -2.53
C GLY A 132 13.29 0.63 -1.57
N CYS A 133 12.08 1.17 -1.69
CA CYS A 133 11.48 2.02 -0.65
C CYS A 133 10.92 1.15 0.49
N ILE A 134 10.63 1.73 1.65
CA ILE A 134 10.03 0.98 2.77
C ILE A 134 8.71 1.63 3.19
N PRO A 135 7.56 1.08 2.78
CA PRO A 135 6.28 1.49 3.34
C PRO A 135 6.25 1.24 4.85
N VAL A 136 5.78 2.22 5.61
CA VAL A 136 5.70 2.14 7.09
C VAL A 136 4.28 2.28 7.62
N ALA A 137 3.39 2.92 6.87
CA ALA A 137 1.97 2.99 7.18
C ALA A 137 1.18 3.29 5.92
N SER A 138 -0.06 2.80 5.84
CA SER A 138 -0.98 3.15 4.77
C SER A 138 -2.41 3.21 5.29
N CYS A 139 -3.25 3.98 4.61
CA CYS A 139 -4.68 4.05 4.88
C CYS A 139 -5.45 4.37 3.60
N ARG A 140 -6.57 3.70 3.34
CA ARG A 140 -7.45 3.98 2.21
C ARG A 140 -8.21 5.31 2.36
N SER A 141 -8.83 5.61 3.50
CA SER A 141 -9.60 6.85 3.81
C SER A 141 -10.68 6.63 4.92
N HIS A 142 -11.12 7.73 5.56
CA HIS A 142 -12.06 7.88 6.70
C HIS A 142 -13.46 7.27 6.59
N VAL A 143 -13.75 6.54 5.51
CA VAL A 143 -15.07 5.92 5.35
C VAL A 143 -15.17 4.61 6.17
N ALA A 144 -14.03 4.07 6.63
CA ALA A 144 -13.92 2.87 7.46
C ALA A 144 -13.72 3.15 8.97
N GLN A 145 -14.11 2.19 9.82
CA GLN A 145 -14.15 2.30 11.29
C GLN A 145 -12.79 2.65 11.95
N TYR A 146 -11.68 2.26 11.36
CA TYR A 146 -10.33 2.43 11.92
C TYR A 146 -9.42 3.37 11.11
N SER A 147 -10.00 4.10 10.16
CA SER A 147 -9.23 4.97 9.31
C SER A 147 -8.74 6.23 10.04
N TRP A 148 -7.45 6.51 9.88
CA TRP A 148 -6.76 7.66 10.50
C TRP A 148 -6.44 8.79 9.51
N ALA A 149 -6.79 8.64 8.23
CA ALA A 149 -6.63 9.68 7.20
C ALA A 149 -7.93 9.87 6.41
N ASP A 150 -8.22 11.10 6.00
CA ASP A 150 -9.41 11.42 5.19
C ASP A 150 -9.30 10.99 3.73
N ARG A 151 -8.09 10.67 3.28
CA ARG A 151 -7.74 10.32 1.91
C ARG A 151 -6.78 9.14 1.87
N PRO A 152 -6.63 8.48 0.70
CA PRO A 152 -5.60 7.48 0.52
C PRO A 152 -4.23 8.06 0.77
N VAL A 153 -3.48 7.41 1.66
CA VAL A 153 -2.13 7.82 2.04
C VAL A 153 -1.21 6.62 2.23
N VAL A 154 0.07 6.81 1.92
CA VAL A 154 1.15 5.85 2.21
C VAL A 154 2.38 6.59 2.72
N TYR A 155 2.77 6.32 3.96
CA TYR A 155 4.06 6.73 4.50
C TYR A 155 5.13 5.74 4.07
N PHE A 156 6.27 6.25 3.64
CA PHE A 156 7.40 5.41 3.28
C PHE A 156 8.75 6.08 3.53
N ALA A 157 9.73 5.26 3.86
CA ALA A 157 11.13 5.63 3.89
C ALA A 157 11.71 5.54 2.48
N ALA A 158 12.47 6.56 2.08
CA ALA A 158 13.15 6.64 0.80
C ALA A 158 14.35 7.58 0.90
N ASP A 159 15.40 7.29 0.14
CA ASP A 159 16.47 8.26 -0.10
C ASP A 159 16.07 9.27 -1.20
N GLU A 160 16.86 10.33 -1.35
CA GLU A 160 16.58 11.37 -2.36
C GLU A 160 16.54 10.80 -3.80
N PRO A 161 17.47 9.94 -4.24
CA PRO A 161 17.36 9.28 -5.53
C PRO A 161 16.02 8.57 -5.79
N HIS A 162 15.51 7.80 -4.82
CA HIS A 162 14.19 7.15 -4.94
C HIS A 162 13.07 8.19 -5.05
N GLY A 163 13.08 9.22 -4.22
CA GLY A 163 12.10 10.31 -4.29
C GLY A 163 12.09 11.01 -5.65
N ARG A 164 13.28 11.35 -6.18
CA ARG A 164 13.44 12.00 -7.51
C ARG A 164 12.96 11.13 -8.65
N TRP A 165 13.16 9.81 -8.55
CA TRP A 165 12.65 8.87 -9.54
C TRP A 165 11.12 8.75 -9.48
N LEU A 166 10.53 8.76 -8.28
CA LEU A 166 9.08 8.70 -8.09
C LEU A 166 8.36 9.97 -8.56
N GLU A 167 8.98 11.15 -8.44
CA GLU A 167 8.38 12.45 -8.75
C GLU A 167 7.63 12.55 -10.09
N PRO A 168 8.21 12.18 -11.25
CA PRO A 168 7.47 12.18 -12.51
C PRO A 168 6.28 11.20 -12.51
N LEU A 169 6.37 10.07 -11.81
CA LEU A 169 5.33 9.04 -11.75
C LEU A 169 4.16 9.49 -10.86
N VAL A 170 4.46 10.10 -9.72
CA VAL A 170 3.47 10.71 -8.79
C VAL A 170 2.66 11.76 -9.52
N ARG A 171 3.33 12.68 -10.20
CA ARG A 171 2.71 13.70 -11.06
C ARG A 171 1.81 13.07 -12.13
N GLN A 172 2.31 12.07 -12.85
CA GLN A 172 1.55 11.42 -13.92
C GLN A 172 0.30 10.70 -13.41
N ALA A 173 0.37 10.08 -12.22
CA ALA A 173 -0.74 9.35 -11.63
C ALA A 173 -1.84 10.28 -11.09
N GLY A 174 -1.52 11.54 -10.82
CA GLY A 174 -2.41 12.48 -10.14
C GLY A 174 -2.37 12.32 -8.61
N CYS A 175 -1.28 11.76 -8.09
CA CYS A 175 -0.97 11.74 -6.66
C CYS A 175 -0.12 12.97 -6.30
N GLY A 176 0.14 13.15 -5.01
CA GLY A 176 1.09 14.14 -4.51
C GLY A 176 2.01 13.60 -3.43
N PHE A 177 3.04 14.38 -3.15
CA PHE A 177 3.88 14.23 -1.98
C PHE A 177 3.49 15.22 -0.88
N ALA A 178 3.69 14.78 0.35
CA ALA A 178 3.67 15.61 1.53
C ALA A 178 4.72 15.13 2.53
N ILE A 179 4.86 15.89 3.61
CA ILE A 179 5.58 15.50 4.83
C ILE A 179 4.65 15.67 6.03
N ASP A 180 4.86 14.87 7.05
CA ASP A 180 4.27 15.05 8.37
C ASP A 180 5.32 15.67 9.29
N ASP A 181 5.04 16.83 9.87
CA ASP A 181 5.95 17.53 10.77
C ASP A 181 6.29 16.70 12.02
N GLU A 182 5.42 15.77 12.43
CA GLU A 182 5.69 14.83 13.52
C GLU A 182 6.59 13.67 13.09
N ARG A 183 6.69 13.42 11.77
CA ARG A 183 7.42 12.31 11.16
C ARG A 183 8.21 12.76 9.92
N PRO A 184 9.11 13.76 10.06
CA PRO A 184 9.75 14.42 8.91
C PRO A 184 10.75 13.54 8.15
N ASP A 185 11.05 12.36 8.69
CA ASP A 185 11.98 11.39 8.12
C ASP A 185 11.30 10.52 7.03
N PHE A 186 9.96 10.49 6.98
CA PHE A 186 9.20 9.76 5.96
C PHE A 186 8.62 10.71 4.91
N LEU A 187 8.57 10.22 3.67
CA LEU A 187 7.74 10.82 2.64
C LEU A 187 6.31 10.29 2.76
N LEU A 188 5.35 11.14 2.45
CA LEU A 188 3.94 10.79 2.35
C LEU A 188 3.51 10.83 0.89
N LEU A 189 2.96 9.75 0.37
CA LEU A 189 2.12 9.80 -0.83
C LEU A 189 0.68 10.04 -0.41
N GLU A 190 -0.01 10.93 -1.11
CA GLU A 190 -1.44 11.14 -0.95
C GLU A 190 -2.15 11.23 -2.30
N ALA A 191 -3.44 10.89 -2.32
CA ALA A 191 -4.22 10.88 -3.54
C ALA A 191 -5.67 11.32 -3.30
N PRO A 192 -6.38 11.80 -4.34
CA PRO A 192 -7.81 12.14 -4.21
C PRO A 192 -8.71 10.90 -4.08
N SER A 193 -8.21 9.74 -4.50
CA SER A 193 -8.92 8.46 -4.50
C SER A 193 -7.91 7.31 -4.68
N ILE A 194 -8.28 6.11 -4.25
CA ILE A 194 -7.50 4.89 -4.51
C ILE A 194 -7.32 4.63 -6.01
N THR A 195 -8.15 5.23 -6.87
CA THR A 195 -7.98 5.17 -8.33
C THR A 195 -6.61 5.72 -8.75
N GLU A 196 -6.20 6.87 -8.19
CA GLU A 196 -4.90 7.47 -8.45
C GLU A 196 -3.76 6.65 -7.83
N MET A 197 -3.95 6.09 -6.62
CA MET A 197 -2.96 5.19 -6.02
C MET A 197 -2.71 3.96 -6.89
N THR A 198 -3.77 3.30 -7.40
CA THR A 198 -3.64 2.17 -8.31
C THR A 198 -2.97 2.55 -9.64
N ARG A 199 -3.20 3.77 -10.15
CA ARG A 199 -2.48 4.28 -11.33
C ARG A 199 -0.99 4.47 -11.03
N LEU A 200 -0.65 4.99 -9.85
CA LEU A 200 0.73 5.16 -9.41
C LEU A 200 1.43 3.80 -9.27
N THR A 201 0.77 2.81 -8.66
CA THR A 201 1.24 1.42 -8.60
C THR A 201 1.63 0.90 -9.99
N ALA A 202 0.72 1.04 -10.96
CA ALA A 202 0.97 0.59 -12.33
C ALA A 202 2.10 1.38 -13.02
N ALA A 203 2.27 2.67 -12.69
CA ALA A 203 3.36 3.49 -13.22
C ALA A 203 4.72 3.04 -12.67
N ILE A 204 4.82 2.80 -11.36
CA ILE A 204 6.05 2.32 -10.70
C ILE A 204 6.47 0.96 -11.28
N LEU A 205 5.55 0.00 -11.33
CA LEU A 205 5.86 -1.36 -11.82
C LEU A 205 6.27 -1.38 -13.30
N ARG A 206 5.65 -0.52 -14.13
CA ARG A 206 6.03 -0.41 -15.54
C ARG A 206 7.39 0.26 -15.71
N GLU A 207 7.65 1.34 -14.97
CA GLU A 207 8.91 2.07 -15.07
C GLU A 207 10.09 1.23 -14.55
N SER A 208 9.85 0.41 -13.52
CA SER A 208 10.88 -0.46 -12.95
C SER A 208 11.34 -1.55 -13.93
N GLU A 209 10.46 -2.05 -14.80
CA GLU A 209 10.80 -2.97 -15.90
C GLU A 209 11.70 -2.32 -16.96
N THR A 210 11.52 -1.04 -17.23
CA THR A 210 12.19 -0.34 -18.34
C THR A 210 13.47 0.37 -17.95
N GLY A 211 13.69 0.67 -16.67
CA GLY A 211 14.75 1.58 -16.28
C GLY A 211 15.13 1.64 -14.81
N TRP A 212 14.74 0.67 -13.96
CA TRP A 212 15.19 0.71 -12.57
C TRP A 212 16.73 0.61 -12.50
N PRO A 213 17.42 1.61 -11.94
CA PRO A 213 18.86 1.52 -11.82
C PRO A 213 19.23 0.44 -10.80
N THR A 214 19.97 -0.58 -11.23
CA THR A 214 20.45 -1.69 -10.37
C THR A 214 21.33 -1.24 -9.19
N TRP A 215 21.70 0.03 -9.11
CA TRP A 215 22.40 0.63 -7.97
C TRP A 215 21.47 1.18 -6.89
N LEU A 216 20.15 1.24 -7.13
CA LEU A 216 19.11 1.59 -6.15
C LEU A 216 18.44 0.38 -5.51
N SER A 217 18.63 -0.83 -6.07
CA SER A 217 18.17 -2.06 -5.43
C SER A 217 18.98 -2.33 -4.16
N ARG A 218 18.48 -1.85 -3.02
CA ARG A 218 19.00 -2.17 -1.69
C ARG A 218 18.19 -3.33 -1.15
N THR A 219 18.82 -4.51 -1.07
CA THR A 219 18.24 -5.65 -0.35
C THR A 219 18.58 -5.53 1.13
N TYR A 220 17.55 -5.62 1.96
CA TYR A 220 17.69 -5.75 3.40
C TYR A 220 17.99 -7.21 3.71
N GLU A 221 19.27 -7.55 3.93
CA GLU A 221 19.62 -8.88 4.43
C GLU A 221 19.37 -8.93 5.94
N PRO A 222 18.67 -9.94 6.46
CA PRO A 222 18.53 -10.10 7.91
C PRO A 222 19.91 -10.33 8.52
N VAL A 223 20.34 -9.41 9.38
CA VAL A 223 21.63 -9.53 10.07
C VAL A 223 21.47 -10.53 11.21
N GLY A 224 21.96 -11.77 11.02
CA GLY A 224 22.14 -12.73 12.11
C GLY A 224 20.99 -13.70 12.41
N LEU A 225 20.02 -13.86 11.51
CA LEU A 225 19.01 -14.92 11.63
C LEU A 225 19.45 -16.17 10.86
N GLU A 226 19.87 -17.22 11.57
CA GLU A 226 19.75 -18.59 11.06
C GLU A 226 18.24 -18.88 10.94
N VAL A 227 17.66 -18.64 9.76
CA VAL A 227 16.26 -18.95 9.50
C VAL A 227 16.13 -20.45 9.31
N ASP A 228 15.88 -21.18 10.40
CA ASP A 228 15.33 -22.53 10.32
C ASP A 228 13.87 -22.41 9.84
N TYR A 229 13.65 -22.73 8.55
CA TYR A 229 12.32 -22.83 7.98
C TYR A 229 11.56 -23.99 8.64
N HIS A 230 10.85 -23.72 9.72
CA HIS A 230 9.78 -24.57 10.19
C HIS A 230 8.46 -24.09 9.58
N VAL A 231 8.12 -24.70 8.45
CA VAL A 231 6.76 -24.70 7.90
C VAL A 231 5.88 -25.46 8.91
N TYR A 232 4.92 -24.77 9.51
CA TYR A 232 3.83 -25.37 10.28
C TYR A 232 2.59 -25.53 9.40
#